data_AF-A0A6A0HKT1-F1
#
_entry.id   AF-A0A6A0HKT1-F1
#
_cell.length_a   1.000
_cell.length_b   1.000
_cell.length_c   1.000
_cell.angle_alpha   90.00
_cell.angle_beta   90.00
_cell.angle_gamma   90.00
#
_symmetry.space_group_name_H-M   'P 1'
#
loop_
_entity.id
_entity.type
_entity.pdbx_description
1 polymer ?
#
loop_
_entity_poly.entity_id
_entity_poly.type
_entity_poly.pdbx_seq_one_letter_code
_entity_poly.pdbx_strand_id
1 'polypeptide(L)'
;MSIEKIIEEVLKDKDYYERSGGGLTISGGEPMAQFEFTRVLLHAAKARGIHTCLDTSGFASQDKFAALLDAVDLFLYDYKATDAALHKSFTGVSNHAIRRNLHFLYSKRARIMLRFPRALTIRLLISQASPRLPHAIPGWRGLKSCRIMSWAGTRRRESESRRICARCKPPARQ
;
A
#
# COMPACT_ATOMS: atom_id res chain seq x y z
N MET A 1 -11.32 -5.25 22.18
CA MET A 1 -12.22 -4.27 21.54
C MET A 1 -13.03 -5.02 20.48
N SER A 2 -14.35 -4.90 20.46
CA SER A 2 -15.18 -5.63 19.48
C SER A 2 -15.22 -4.89 18.13
N ILE A 3 -15.62 -5.59 17.06
CA ILE A 3 -15.74 -5.00 15.71
C ILE A 3 -16.78 -3.88 15.71
N GLU A 4 -17.87 -4.06 16.44
CA GLU A 4 -18.97 -3.10 16.53
C GLU A 4 -18.47 -1.78 17.12
N LYS A 5 -17.71 -1.83 18.22
CA LYS A 5 -17.12 -0.64 18.83
C LYS A 5 -16.13 0.07 17.89
N ILE A 6 -15.35 -0.67 17.11
CA ILE A 6 -14.45 -0.08 16.12
C ILE A 6 -15.25 0.67 15.06
N ILE A 7 -16.30 0.03 14.55
CA ILE A 7 -17.13 0.60 13.50
C ILE A 7 -17.90 1.83 14.00
N GLU A 8 -18.41 1.80 15.22
CA GLU A 8 -19.02 2.96 15.87
C GLU A 8 -18.05 4.14 15.95
N GLU A 9 -16.78 3.88 16.30
CA GLU A 9 -15.74 4.91 16.32
C GLU A 9 -15.48 5.48 14.91
N VAL A 10 -15.30 4.60 13.92
CA VAL A 10 -15.04 5.00 12.53
C VAL A 10 -16.21 5.82 11.96
N LEU A 11 -17.45 5.50 12.34
CA LEU A 11 -18.63 6.22 11.85
C LEU A 11 -18.72 7.67 12.34
N LYS A 12 -18.05 8.03 13.44
CA LYS A 12 -18.04 9.43 13.94
C LYS A 12 -17.42 10.38 12.92
N ASP A 13 -16.51 9.90 12.09
CA ASP A 13 -15.80 10.68 11.06
C ASP A 13 -16.41 10.52 9.66
N LYS A 14 -17.59 9.90 9.53
CA LYS A 14 -18.19 9.57 8.22
C LYS A 14 -18.33 10.78 7.30
N ASP A 15 -18.83 11.90 7.83
CA ASP A 15 -19.00 13.15 7.07
C ASP A 15 -17.66 13.69 6.54
N TYR A 16 -16.56 13.47 7.27
CA TYR A 16 -15.24 13.84 6.80
C TYR A 16 -14.77 12.93 5.66
N TYR A 17 -15.03 11.63 5.75
CA TYR A 17 -14.69 10.68 4.68
C TYR A 17 -15.46 10.99 3.38
N GLU A 18 -16.76 11.30 3.48
CA GLU A 18 -17.58 11.65 2.33
C GLU A 18 -17.08 12.92 1.62
N ARG A 19 -16.67 13.95 2.38
CA ARG A 19 -16.11 15.19 1.81
C ARG A 19 -14.71 15.01 1.22
N SER A 20 -13.88 14.18 1.84
CA SER A 20 -12.47 14.00 1.44
C SER A 20 -12.25 12.91 0.39
N GLY A 21 -13.24 12.03 0.16
CA GLY A 21 -13.07 10.78 -0.58
C GLY A 21 -12.16 9.78 0.16
N GLY A 22 -12.03 9.94 1.48
CA GLY A 22 -11.25 9.07 2.35
C GLY A 22 -12.04 7.87 2.86
N GLY A 23 -11.56 7.25 3.94
CA GLY A 23 -12.23 6.14 4.59
C GLY A 23 -11.32 5.39 5.56
N LEU A 24 -11.64 4.13 5.81
CA LEU A 24 -10.91 3.28 6.74
C LEU A 24 -9.66 2.68 6.07
N THR A 25 -8.50 2.80 6.71
CA THR A 25 -7.28 2.08 6.34
C THR A 25 -6.86 1.14 7.45
N ILE A 26 -6.78 -0.17 7.17
CA ILE A 26 -6.20 -1.13 8.12
C ILE A 26 -4.71 -1.25 7.82
N SER A 27 -3.88 -0.86 8.78
CA SER A 27 -2.41 -0.82 8.72
C SER A 27 -1.80 -1.26 10.07
N GLY A 28 -0.63 -0.75 10.45
CA GLY A 28 0.06 -1.03 11.71
C GLY A 28 1.21 -2.01 11.51
N GLY A 29 1.01 -3.26 11.95
CA GLY A 29 1.93 -4.38 11.68
C GLY A 29 1.66 -4.97 10.30
N GLU A 30 1.21 -6.23 10.26
CA GLU A 30 0.71 -6.87 9.04
C GLU A 30 -0.75 -7.29 9.26
N PRO A 31 -1.74 -6.59 8.67
CA PRO A 31 -3.15 -6.93 8.81
C PRO A 31 -3.46 -8.38 8.41
N MET A 32 -2.74 -8.92 7.43
CA MET A 32 -2.92 -10.29 6.96
C MET A 32 -2.50 -11.37 7.98
N ALA A 33 -1.75 -10.98 9.02
CA ALA A 33 -1.44 -11.85 10.16
C ALA A 33 -2.67 -12.05 11.07
N GLN A 34 -3.54 -11.05 11.17
CA GLN A 34 -4.81 -11.11 11.89
C GLN A 34 -5.97 -11.14 10.87
N PHE A 35 -5.95 -12.17 10.03
CA PHE A 35 -6.79 -12.22 8.83
C PHE A 35 -8.30 -12.17 9.15
N GLU A 36 -8.80 -12.99 10.08
CA GLU A 36 -10.25 -13.01 10.37
C GLU A 36 -10.75 -11.67 10.90
N PHE A 37 -9.99 -11.04 11.80
CA PHE A 37 -10.32 -9.72 12.29
C PHE A 37 -10.35 -8.68 11.16
N THR A 38 -9.31 -8.69 10.32
CA THR A 38 -9.17 -7.77 9.18
C THR A 38 -10.31 -7.96 8.18
N ARG A 39 -10.64 -9.20 7.85
CA ARG A 39 -11.73 -9.57 6.94
C ARG A 39 -13.06 -9.05 7.47
N VAL A 40 -13.42 -9.41 8.69
CA VAL A 40 -14.69 -9.01 9.31
C VAL A 40 -14.80 -7.48 9.39
N LEU A 41 -13.72 -6.79 9.78
CA LEU A 41 -13.72 -5.34 9.87
C LEU A 41 -13.90 -4.65 8.51
N LEU A 42 -13.22 -5.12 7.46
CA LEU A 42 -13.37 -4.57 6.11
C LEU A 42 -14.78 -4.74 5.57
N HIS A 43 -15.37 -5.94 5.69
CA HIS A 43 -16.75 -6.15 5.26
C HIS A 43 -17.73 -5.30 6.08
N ALA A 44 -17.53 -5.17 7.39
CA ALA A 44 -18.39 -4.36 8.25
C ALA A 44 -18.34 -2.86 7.89
N ALA A 45 -17.16 -2.34 7.53
CA ALA A 45 -16.98 -0.97 7.07
C ALA A 45 -17.60 -0.78 5.67
N LYS A 46 -17.35 -1.73 4.76
CA LYS A 46 -17.89 -1.73 3.39
C LYS A 46 -19.42 -1.72 3.37
N ALA A 47 -20.05 -2.53 4.22
CA ALA A 47 -21.51 -2.58 4.37
C ALA A 47 -22.13 -1.25 4.82
N ARG A 48 -21.34 -0.35 5.39
CA ARG A 48 -21.76 1.00 5.83
C ARG A 48 -21.38 2.10 4.84
N GLY A 49 -20.92 1.73 3.65
CA GLY A 49 -20.54 2.67 2.59
C GLY A 49 -19.20 3.36 2.81
N ILE A 50 -18.35 2.87 3.72
CA ILE A 50 -17.03 3.43 3.97
C ILE A 50 -16.05 2.88 2.94
N HIS A 51 -15.27 3.75 2.28
CA HIS A 51 -14.18 3.32 1.41
C HIS A 51 -13.11 2.60 2.24
N THR A 52 -12.64 1.46 1.73
CA THR A 52 -11.76 0.55 2.48
C THR A 52 -10.37 0.45 1.84
N CYS A 53 -9.33 0.64 2.66
CA CYS A 53 -7.95 0.49 2.25
C CYS A 53 -7.26 -0.60 3.08
N LEU A 54 -6.51 -1.48 2.41
CA LEU A 54 -5.66 -2.46 3.07
C LEU A 54 -4.19 -2.10 2.85
N ASP A 55 -3.45 -1.90 3.93
CA ASP A 55 -2.02 -1.68 3.92
C ASP A 55 -1.28 -2.98 4.24
N THR A 56 -0.54 -3.51 3.26
CA THR A 56 0.07 -4.84 3.38
C THR A 56 1.43 -4.94 2.68
N SER A 57 2.29 -5.80 3.22
CA SER A 57 3.52 -6.23 2.56
C SER A 57 3.30 -7.24 1.44
N GLY A 58 2.08 -7.76 1.29
CA GLY A 58 1.79 -8.83 0.33
C GLY A 58 2.14 -10.23 0.82
N PHE A 59 2.66 -10.36 2.03
CA PHE A 59 3.13 -11.63 2.58
C PHE A 59 1.99 -12.40 3.28
N ALA A 60 1.15 -13.05 2.48
CA ALA A 60 0.08 -13.93 2.94
C ALA A 60 -0.22 -15.04 1.91
N SER A 61 -1.13 -15.97 2.24
CA SER A 61 -1.64 -16.90 1.22
C SER A 61 -2.52 -16.15 0.21
N GLN A 62 -2.54 -16.66 -1.02
CA GLN A 62 -3.31 -16.06 -2.11
C GLN A 62 -4.82 -16.11 -1.85
N ASP A 63 -5.30 -17.18 -1.18
CA ASP A 63 -6.73 -17.33 -0.83
C ASP A 63 -7.23 -16.23 0.10
N LYS A 64 -6.37 -15.74 1.01
CA LYS A 64 -6.68 -14.59 1.87
C LYS A 64 -6.87 -13.32 1.05
N PHE A 65 -6.06 -13.11 0.00
CA PHE A 65 -6.27 -11.99 -0.91
C PHE A 65 -7.55 -12.14 -1.71
N ALA A 66 -7.86 -13.36 -2.17
CA ALA A 66 -9.09 -13.63 -2.91
C ALA A 66 -10.33 -13.29 -2.08
N ALA A 67 -10.33 -13.66 -0.80
CA ALA A 67 -11.41 -13.39 0.15
C ALA A 67 -11.56 -11.92 0.57
N LEU A 68 -10.68 -11.01 0.13
CA LEU A 68 -10.75 -9.58 0.42
C LEU A 68 -11.02 -8.71 -0.81
N LEU A 69 -11.17 -9.31 -2.01
CA LEU A 69 -11.33 -8.57 -3.26
C LEU A 69 -12.59 -7.70 -3.32
N ASP A 70 -13.67 -8.13 -2.66
CA ASP A 70 -14.95 -7.42 -2.58
C ASP A 70 -14.99 -6.42 -1.42
N ALA A 71 -14.20 -6.68 -0.38
CA ALA A 71 -14.14 -5.87 0.83
C ALA A 71 -13.07 -4.76 0.81
N VAL A 72 -12.19 -4.71 -0.19
CA VAL A 72 -11.09 -3.73 -0.28
C VAL A 72 -11.20 -2.89 -1.56
N ASP A 73 -11.33 -1.57 -1.40
CA ASP A 73 -11.34 -0.63 -2.51
C ASP A 73 -9.94 -0.27 -3.02
N LEU A 74 -8.93 -0.30 -2.15
CA LEU A 74 -7.55 0.05 -2.48
C LEU A 74 -6.54 -0.77 -1.67
N PHE A 75 -5.63 -1.45 -2.36
CA PHE A 75 -4.47 -2.09 -1.76
C PHE A 75 -3.28 -1.13 -1.77
N LEU A 76 -2.83 -0.71 -0.59
CA LEU A 76 -1.54 -0.05 -0.39
C LEU A 76 -0.49 -1.14 -0.22
N TYR A 77 0.32 -1.35 -1.26
CA TYR A 77 1.14 -2.56 -1.37
C TYR A 77 2.62 -2.22 -1.30
N ASP A 78 3.29 -2.69 -0.25
CA ASP A 78 4.71 -2.42 -0.03
C ASP A 78 5.59 -3.36 -0.85
N TYR A 79 6.23 -2.80 -1.87
CA TYR A 79 7.18 -3.53 -2.69
C TYR A 79 8.60 -3.09 -2.37
N LYS A 80 9.34 -4.00 -1.74
CA LYS A 80 10.63 -3.70 -1.13
C LYS A 80 11.78 -3.87 -2.14
N ALA A 81 11.94 -5.04 -2.73
CA ALA A 81 13.00 -5.32 -3.69
C ALA A 81 12.55 -6.35 -4.73
N THR A 82 13.05 -6.22 -5.97
CA THR A 82 12.79 -7.17 -7.07
C THR A 82 13.65 -8.42 -6.98
N ASP A 83 14.93 -8.25 -6.63
CA ASP A 83 15.83 -9.38 -6.42
C ASP A 83 15.47 -10.12 -5.12
N ALA A 84 15.36 -11.44 -5.20
CA ALA A 84 14.90 -12.27 -4.09
C ALA A 84 15.97 -12.39 -2.98
N ALA A 85 17.26 -12.44 -3.34
CA ALA A 85 18.34 -12.51 -2.38
C ALA A 85 18.46 -11.19 -1.60
N LEU A 86 18.37 -10.06 -2.29
CA LEU A 86 18.34 -8.72 -1.72
C LEU A 86 17.10 -8.53 -0.82
N HIS A 87 15.93 -8.97 -1.27
CA HIS A 87 14.73 -8.91 -0.45
C HIS A 87 14.89 -9.72 0.85
N LYS A 88 15.43 -10.94 0.74
CA LYS A 88 15.69 -11.80 1.88
C LYS A 88 16.73 -11.21 2.83
N SER A 89 17.78 -10.55 2.32
CA SER A 89 18.76 -9.89 3.18
C SER A 89 18.19 -8.73 4.01
N PHE A 90 17.17 -8.04 3.49
CA PHE A 90 16.54 -6.91 4.20
C PHE A 90 15.36 -7.30 5.10
N THR A 91 14.64 -8.35 4.76
CA THR A 91 13.36 -8.70 5.40
C THR A 91 13.36 -10.05 6.09
N GLY A 92 14.39 -10.87 5.86
CA GLY A 92 14.45 -12.27 6.30
C GLY A 92 13.62 -13.23 5.44
N VAL A 93 12.78 -12.74 4.52
CA VAL A 93 11.85 -13.57 3.72
C VAL A 93 12.04 -13.38 2.22
N SER A 94 11.70 -14.41 1.44
CA SER A 94 11.70 -14.31 -0.03
C SER A 94 10.51 -13.50 -0.55
N ASN A 95 10.71 -12.76 -1.64
CA ASN A 95 9.64 -12.00 -2.29
C ASN A 95 8.77 -12.83 -3.25
N HIS A 96 9.01 -14.12 -3.43
CA HIS A 96 8.25 -14.92 -4.41
C HIS A 96 6.74 -14.90 -4.15
N ALA A 97 6.32 -15.13 -2.89
CA ALA A 97 4.91 -15.08 -2.51
C ALA A 97 4.33 -13.67 -2.71
N ILE A 98 5.09 -12.64 -2.33
CA ILE A 98 4.70 -11.23 -2.47
C ILE A 98 4.51 -10.87 -3.95
N ARG A 99 5.41 -11.30 -4.84
CA ARG A 99 5.27 -11.08 -6.28
C ARG A 99 4.07 -11.83 -6.85
N ARG A 100 3.88 -13.09 -6.45
CA ARG A 100 2.73 -13.91 -6.88
C ARG A 100 1.41 -13.27 -6.49
N ASN A 101 1.28 -12.78 -5.25
CA ASN A 101 0.07 -12.13 -4.76
C ASN A 101 -0.17 -10.79 -5.45
N LEU A 102 0.88 -10.01 -5.70
CA LEU A 102 0.76 -8.77 -6.47
C LEU A 102 0.27 -9.03 -7.90
N HIS A 103 0.80 -10.06 -8.56
CA HIS A 103 0.35 -10.48 -9.90
C HIS A 103 -1.11 -10.95 -9.88
N PHE A 104 -1.52 -11.67 -8.83
CA PHE A 104 -2.90 -12.09 -8.65
C PHE A 104 -3.86 -10.90 -8.48
N LEU A 105 -3.54 -9.93 -7.61
CA LEU A 105 -4.35 -8.73 -7.44
C LEU A 105 -4.45 -7.94 -8.75
N TYR A 106 -3.35 -7.85 -9.49
CA TYR A 106 -3.31 -7.19 -10.78
C TYR A 106 -4.18 -7.90 -11.82
N SER A 107 -4.13 -9.23 -11.90
CA SER A 107 -4.96 -10.01 -12.84
C SER A 107 -6.46 -9.92 -12.52
N LYS A 108 -6.80 -9.72 -11.25
CA LYS A 108 -8.17 -9.43 -10.78
C LYS A 108 -8.60 -7.98 -10.95
N ARG A 109 -7.76 -7.13 -11.57
CA ARG A 109 -8.01 -5.68 -11.77
C ARG A 109 -8.25 -4.92 -10.46
N ALA A 110 -7.71 -5.42 -9.35
CA ALA A 110 -7.77 -4.73 -8.07
C ALA A 110 -7.05 -3.38 -8.17
N ARG A 111 -7.55 -2.38 -7.44
CA ARG A 111 -6.87 -1.08 -7.36
C ARG A 111 -5.68 -1.21 -6.43
N ILE A 112 -4.48 -1.04 -6.97
CA ILE A 112 -3.22 -1.19 -6.24
C ILE A 112 -2.43 0.11 -6.33
N MET A 113 -1.96 0.59 -5.17
CA MET A 113 -0.95 1.64 -5.06
C MET A 113 0.34 1.01 -4.56
N LEU A 114 1.33 0.88 -5.45
CA LEU A 114 2.64 0.40 -5.06
C LEU A 114 3.39 1.46 -4.27
N ARG A 115 3.95 1.02 -3.14
CA ARG A 115 4.74 1.86 -2.24
C ARG A 115 6.15 1.31 -2.11
N PHE A 116 7.12 2.22 -2.16
CA PHE A 116 8.54 1.90 -2.05
C PHE A 116 9.15 2.65 -0.86
N PRO A 117 9.80 1.97 0.10
CA PRO A 117 10.49 2.64 1.20
C PRO A 117 11.76 3.34 0.68
N ARG A 118 11.91 4.65 0.93
CA ARG A 118 13.08 5.44 0.47
C ARG A 118 14.44 4.84 0.80
N ALA A 119 14.60 4.28 2.01
CA ALA A 119 15.86 3.65 2.44
C ALA A 119 16.30 2.52 1.50
N LEU A 120 15.33 1.83 0.91
CA LEU A 120 15.55 0.75 -0.04
C LEU A 120 15.60 1.25 -1.49
N THR A 121 14.87 2.32 -1.79
CA THR A 121 14.93 3.03 -3.08
C THR A 121 16.33 3.60 -3.36
N ILE A 122 17.05 4.11 -2.35
CA ILE A 122 18.42 4.61 -2.53
C ILE A 122 19.39 3.50 -2.95
N ARG A 123 19.28 2.29 -2.38
CA ARG A 123 20.11 1.14 -2.80
C ARG A 123 19.75 0.62 -4.20
N LEU A 124 18.46 0.61 -4.56
CA LEU A 124 18.03 0.24 -5.91
C LEU A 124 18.49 1.25 -6.97
N LEU A 125 18.49 2.55 -6.66
CA LEU A 125 18.96 3.61 -7.57
C LEU A 125 20.49 3.60 -7.78
N ILE A 126 21.27 3.19 -6.78
CA ILE A 126 22.73 3.05 -6.91
C ILE A 126 23.09 1.82 -7.75
N SER A 127 22.27 0.76 -7.72
CA SER A 127 22.47 -0.45 -8.54
C SER A 127 21.86 -0.35 -9.94
N GLN A 128 20.80 0.44 -10.15
CA GLN A 128 20.19 0.66 -11.45
C GLN A 128 19.97 2.16 -11.67
N ALA A 129 20.86 2.75 -12.46
CA ALA A 129 20.78 4.14 -12.90
C ALA A 129 19.55 4.35 -13.82
N SER A 130 18.38 4.66 -13.26
CA SER A 130 17.38 5.52 -13.91
C SER A 130 16.22 5.92 -12.98
N PRO A 131 15.83 7.20 -12.91
CA PRO A 131 14.71 7.70 -12.09
C PRO A 131 13.30 7.34 -12.62
N ARG A 132 13.16 6.34 -13.49
CA ARG A 132 11.87 5.93 -14.09
C ARG A 132 11.38 4.57 -13.55
N LEU A 133 11.12 4.50 -12.24
CA LEU A 133 10.58 3.30 -11.57
C LEU A 133 9.29 2.69 -12.20
N PRO A 134 8.34 3.44 -12.80
CA PRO A 134 7.15 2.80 -13.37
C PRO A 134 7.43 1.98 -14.65
N HIS A 135 8.56 2.22 -15.32
CA HIS A 135 8.89 1.62 -16.62
C HIS A 135 9.90 0.48 -16.51
N ALA A 136 10.51 0.29 -15.34
CA ALA A 136 11.58 -0.67 -15.11
C ALA A 136 11.08 -2.05 -14.63
N ILE A 137 9.77 -2.26 -14.48
CA ILE A 137 9.19 -3.58 -14.17
C ILE A 137 8.47 -4.09 -15.43
N PRO A 138 9.07 -5.00 -16.21
CA PRO A 138 8.44 -5.55 -17.41
C PRO A 138 7.10 -6.21 -17.07
N GLY A 139 6.02 -5.81 -17.77
CA GLY A 139 4.69 -6.44 -17.67
C GLY A 139 3.58 -5.65 -16.96
N TRP A 140 3.85 -4.45 -16.42
CA TRP A 140 2.92 -3.77 -15.49
C TRP A 140 2.41 -2.41 -15.98
N ARG A 141 1.95 -2.32 -17.23
CA ARG A 141 1.48 -1.05 -17.85
C ARG A 141 0.17 -0.49 -17.25
N GLY A 142 -0.56 -1.24 -16.43
CA GLY A 142 -1.86 -0.85 -15.87
C GLY A 142 -1.85 -0.32 -14.43
N LEU A 143 -0.68 -0.04 -13.86
CA LEU A 143 -0.58 0.37 -12.45
C LEU A 143 -1.03 1.83 -12.28
N LYS A 144 -2.11 2.07 -11.52
CA LYS A 144 -2.76 3.39 -11.43
C LYS A 144 -1.86 4.47 -10.81
N SER A 145 -0.98 4.11 -9.88
CA SER A 145 -0.05 5.06 -9.24
C SER A 145 1.07 4.36 -8.47
N CYS A 146 2.27 4.94 -8.50
CA CYS A 146 3.43 4.54 -7.70
C CYS A 146 3.82 5.71 -6.77
N ARG A 147 3.98 5.43 -5.47
CA ARG A 147 4.40 6.44 -4.49
C ARG A 147 5.67 6.01 -3.77
N ILE A 148 6.71 6.85 -3.84
CA ILE A 148 7.93 6.68 -3.06
C ILE A 148 7.70 7.29 -1.68
N MET A 149 7.82 6.50 -0.62
CA MET A 149 7.59 6.97 0.75
C MET A 149 8.87 7.45 1.42
N SER A 150 8.85 8.62 2.06
CA SER A 150 9.87 8.95 3.09
C SER A 150 9.80 7.93 4.17
N TRP A 151 10.93 7.28 4.44
CA TRP A 151 11.12 6.75 5.78
C TRP A 151 11.33 7.95 6.70
N ALA A 152 10.31 8.30 7.49
CA ALA A 152 10.48 9.16 8.65
C ALA A 152 10.80 8.23 9.81
N GLY A 153 12.08 8.11 10.14
CA GLY A 153 12.52 7.28 11.25
C GLY A 153 11.85 7.69 12.56
N THR A 154 11.61 6.73 13.44
CA THR A 154 11.09 6.96 14.80
C THR A 154 12.06 7.71 15.73
N ARG A 155 13.09 8.41 15.21
CA ARG A 155 13.85 9.41 15.98
C ARG A 155 14.69 10.35 15.10
N ARG A 156 14.66 11.63 15.51
CA ARG A 156 15.39 12.85 15.10
C ARG A 156 14.86 13.68 13.90
N ARG A 157 14.50 14.92 14.27
CA ARG A 157 13.97 16.05 13.49
C ARG A 157 15.00 16.68 12.55
N GLU A 158 14.46 17.36 11.54
CA GLU A 158 14.95 18.58 10.85
C GLU A 158 16.31 18.44 10.14
N SER A 159 16.51 18.82 8.87
CA SER A 159 16.10 20.08 8.24
C SER A 159 16.45 20.07 6.73
N GLU A 160 15.80 19.26 5.88
CA GLU A 160 16.16 19.28 4.44
C GLU A 160 15.00 19.09 3.46
N SER A 161 13.77 19.32 3.92
CA SER A 161 12.55 19.09 3.11
C SER A 161 12.16 20.24 2.17
N ARG A 162 12.94 21.32 2.06
CA ARG A 162 12.47 22.55 1.38
C ARG A 162 12.87 22.73 -0.10
N ARG A 163 13.71 21.89 -0.72
CA ARG A 163 14.22 22.20 -2.09
C ARG A 163 13.59 21.45 -3.26
N ILE A 164 12.73 20.46 -3.06
CA ILE A 164 12.28 19.59 -4.19
C ILE A 164 10.79 19.75 -4.53
N CYS A 165 10.05 20.61 -3.83
CA CYS A 165 8.60 20.77 -4.02
C CYS A 165 8.19 21.63 -5.25
N ALA A 166 9.14 22.15 -6.04
CA ALA A 166 8.81 23.12 -7.10
C ALA A 166 8.44 22.53 -8.48
N ARG A 167 8.53 21.21 -8.70
CA ARG A 167 8.34 20.61 -10.05
C ARG A 167 7.18 19.65 -10.24
N CYS A 168 6.29 19.52 -9.26
CA CYS A 168 5.06 18.72 -9.40
C CYS A 168 3.82 19.60 -9.29
N LYS A 169 3.64 20.55 -10.21
CA LYS A 169 2.27 20.99 -10.54
C LYS A 169 1.72 20.01 -11.58
N PRO A 170 0.52 19.45 -11.40
CA PRO A 170 -0.15 18.73 -12.46
C PRO A 170 -0.39 19.69 -13.63
N PRO A 171 -0.39 19.22 -14.90
CA PRO A 171 -0.79 20.08 -16.00
C PRO A 171 -2.22 20.56 -15.75
N ALA A 172 -2.44 21.86 -15.93
CA ALA A 172 -3.78 22.44 -15.90
C ALA A 172 -4.62 21.76 -16.98
N ARG A 173 -5.83 21.33 -16.63
CA ARG A 173 -6.81 20.90 -17.62
C ARG A 173 -7.27 22.13 -18.39
N GLN A 174 -6.91 22.17 -19.67
CA GLN A 174 -7.72 22.58 -20.81
C GLN A 174 -7.11 21.95 -22.05
#